data_AF-A0A1Q7GE12-F1
#
_entry.id   AF-A0A1Q7GE12-F1
#
_cell.length_a   1.000
_cell.length_b   1.000
_cell.length_c   1.000
_cell.angle_alpha   90.00
_cell.angle_beta   90.00
_cell.angle_gamma   90.00
#
_symmetry.space_group_name_H-M   'P 1'
#
loop_
_entity.id
_entity.type
_entity.pdbx_description
1 polymer ?
#
loop_
_entity_poly.entity_id
_entity_poly.type
_entity_poly.pdbx_seq_one_letter_code
_entity_poly.pdbx_strand_id
1 'polypeptide(L)'
;MRAGGGPANCGGSDGNSGITANPALGWAVDELVRYGGTGVLAETPEIYGAEHLLIRRAINEGVAKKLIDRYKWWEWYCRGLEAMDNNPAPGNKAGGITTVFEKSLGGVTKGGTTPMTDVFLYGEPITTRGFVFMDTPGHDPVSITGLVAGGCTVICFTTGRGSVFGCKPVPSLKLATNSLVYRHLEEDMDINCGVILEGAPLPVVGRQIFEEVVAVASGKRTKSELSGVGEEVLEARRRRPDAAPVTCACTAAGARRGRDGPAGSSSRSRRSRSRP
;
A
#
# COMPACT_ATOMS: atom_id res chain seq x y z
N MET A 1 4.87 28.00 -4.09
CA MET A 1 4.87 26.94 -5.13
C MET A 1 3.89 25.87 -4.67
N ARG A 2 2.76 25.70 -5.36
CA ARG A 2 1.79 24.63 -5.08
C ARG A 2 2.29 23.39 -5.84
N ALA A 3 2.60 22.31 -5.14
CA ALA A 3 2.94 21.03 -5.76
C ALA A 3 1.68 20.53 -6.51
N GLY A 4 1.75 20.54 -7.84
CA GLY A 4 0.71 20.02 -8.71
C GLY A 4 0.88 18.53 -8.88
N GLY A 5 0.03 17.75 -8.20
CA GLY A 5 -0.22 16.35 -8.48
C GLY A 5 -1.70 16.11 -8.17
N GLY A 6 -2.50 15.81 -9.18
CA GLY A 6 -3.92 15.48 -9.00
C GLY A 6 -4.10 14.24 -8.10
N PRO A 7 -5.31 14.01 -7.55
CA PRO A 7 -5.58 12.93 -6.60
C PRO A 7 -5.49 11.51 -7.21
N ALA A 8 -5.39 11.37 -8.54
CA ALA A 8 -5.37 10.10 -9.25
C ALA A 8 -4.24 10.06 -10.30
N ASN A 9 -3.13 9.42 -9.96
CA ASN A 9 -2.06 9.03 -10.90
C ASN A 9 -1.69 7.57 -10.60
N CYS A 10 -2.36 6.68 -11.31
CA CYS A 10 -2.32 5.24 -11.11
C CYS A 10 -1.19 4.57 -11.91
N GLY A 11 -0.84 3.36 -11.49
CA GLY A 11 0.20 2.47 -12.03
C GLY A 11 0.05 1.99 -13.47
N GLY A 12 -0.76 2.65 -14.28
CA GLY A 12 -0.95 2.31 -15.68
C GLY A 12 -1.94 1.15 -15.87
N SER A 13 -3.10 1.20 -15.22
CA SER A 13 -4.23 0.30 -15.49
C SER A 13 -4.67 0.35 -16.96
N ASP A 14 -5.16 -0.77 -17.46
CA ASP A 14 -5.70 -0.98 -18.81
C ASP A 14 -7.06 -1.70 -18.76
N GLY A 15 -7.72 -1.87 -19.91
CA GLY A 15 -9.02 -2.56 -19.99
C GLY A 15 -8.98 -4.02 -19.53
N ASN A 16 -7.80 -4.65 -19.53
CA ASN A 16 -7.62 -6.02 -19.07
C ASN A 16 -7.52 -6.14 -17.55
N SER A 17 -7.19 -5.04 -16.86
CA SER A 17 -6.88 -5.04 -15.42
C SER A 17 -8.00 -5.68 -14.59
N GLY A 18 -9.26 -5.30 -14.88
CA GLY A 18 -10.45 -5.80 -14.17
C GLY A 18 -10.85 -7.25 -14.48
N ILE A 19 -10.25 -7.89 -15.49
CA ILE A 19 -10.57 -9.27 -15.90
C ILE A 19 -9.38 -10.23 -15.77
N THR A 20 -8.16 -9.72 -15.55
CA THR A 20 -6.95 -10.54 -15.36
C THR A 20 -6.32 -10.35 -13.97
N ALA A 21 -5.39 -9.40 -13.83
CA ALA A 21 -4.51 -9.28 -12.67
C ALA A 21 -5.28 -8.92 -11.39
N ASN A 22 -6.27 -8.02 -11.46
CA ASN A 22 -7.01 -7.60 -10.28
C ASN A 22 -7.82 -8.74 -9.66
N PRO A 23 -8.66 -9.49 -10.39
CA PRO A 23 -9.40 -10.59 -9.79
C PRO A 23 -8.50 -11.79 -9.43
N ALA A 24 -7.39 -12.03 -10.14
CA ALA A 24 -6.39 -13.03 -9.74
C ALA A 24 -5.69 -12.64 -8.42
N LEU A 25 -5.35 -11.37 -8.24
CA LEU A 25 -4.84 -10.84 -6.97
C LEU A 25 -5.90 -10.94 -5.86
N GLY A 26 -7.16 -10.66 -6.18
CA GLY A 26 -8.27 -10.86 -5.24
C GLY A 26 -8.39 -12.30 -4.75
N TRP A 27 -8.20 -13.28 -5.65
CA TRP A 27 -8.14 -14.69 -5.27
C TRP A 27 -6.97 -14.97 -4.31
N ALA A 28 -5.79 -14.41 -4.57
CA ALA A 28 -4.62 -14.56 -3.70
C ALA A 28 -4.84 -13.90 -2.32
N VAL A 29 -5.56 -12.77 -2.27
CA VAL A 29 -5.97 -12.10 -1.03
C VAL A 29 -6.89 -13.00 -0.21
N ASP A 30 -7.87 -13.65 -0.84
CA ASP A 30 -8.78 -14.55 -0.12
C ASP A 30 -8.04 -15.76 0.47
N GLU A 31 -7.08 -16.35 -0.27
CA GLU A 31 -6.23 -17.41 0.29
C GLU A 31 -5.32 -16.88 1.40
N LEU A 32 -4.73 -15.69 1.27
CA LEU A 32 -3.94 -15.07 2.34
C LEU A 32 -4.77 -14.90 3.62
N VAL A 33 -6.00 -14.41 3.51
CA VAL A 33 -6.95 -14.26 4.61
C VAL A 33 -7.29 -15.62 5.24
N ARG A 34 -7.48 -16.65 4.41
CA ARG A 34 -7.75 -18.02 4.86
C ARG A 34 -6.61 -18.58 5.72
N TYR A 35 -5.36 -18.22 5.46
CA TYR A 35 -4.20 -18.57 6.29
C TYR A 35 -3.94 -17.60 7.46
N GLY A 36 -4.87 -16.68 7.75
CA GLY A 36 -4.77 -15.73 8.86
C GLY A 36 -3.92 -14.49 8.57
N GLY A 37 -3.56 -14.27 7.31
CA GLY A 37 -2.90 -13.06 6.85
C GLY A 37 -3.84 -11.86 6.74
N THR A 38 -3.29 -10.72 6.34
CA THR A 38 -4.04 -9.48 6.14
C THR A 38 -3.83 -9.00 4.70
N GLY A 39 -4.92 -8.87 3.94
CA GLY A 39 -4.91 -8.25 2.62
C GLY A 39 -5.42 -6.82 2.71
N VAL A 40 -4.73 -5.88 2.07
CA VAL A 40 -5.04 -4.44 2.17
C VAL A 40 -5.35 -3.89 0.79
N LEU A 41 -6.56 -3.37 0.60
CA LEU A 41 -6.91 -2.53 -0.55
C LEU A 41 -6.81 -1.06 -0.16
N ALA A 42 -6.47 -0.20 -1.11
CA ALA A 42 -6.27 1.23 -0.89
C ALA A 42 -6.88 2.06 -2.01
N GLU A 43 -6.47 3.32 -2.12
CA GLU A 43 -6.83 4.25 -3.20
C GLU A 43 -8.32 4.62 -3.19
N THR A 44 -8.74 5.40 -2.19
CA THR A 44 -10.16 5.81 -2.02
C THR A 44 -10.77 6.51 -3.23
N PRO A 45 -10.04 7.36 -3.98
CA PRO A 45 -10.56 7.91 -5.25
C PRO A 45 -10.83 6.86 -6.33
N GLU A 46 -10.20 5.68 -6.27
CA GLU A 46 -10.35 4.62 -7.27
C GLU A 46 -11.51 3.67 -7.02
N ILE A 47 -12.27 3.85 -5.95
CA ILE A 47 -13.52 3.10 -5.71
C ILE A 47 -14.76 3.91 -6.08
N TYR A 48 -14.60 5.06 -6.76
CA TYR A 48 -15.70 5.95 -7.11
C TYR A 48 -16.79 5.25 -7.94
N GLY A 49 -18.00 5.19 -7.39
CA GLY A 49 -19.14 4.50 -7.99
C GLY A 49 -19.14 2.98 -7.80
N ALA A 50 -18.12 2.42 -7.14
CA ALA A 50 -18.02 1.00 -6.80
C ALA A 50 -17.91 0.78 -5.28
N GLU A 51 -17.89 1.84 -4.47
CA GLU A 51 -17.72 1.79 -3.01
C GLU A 51 -18.81 0.96 -2.32
N HIS A 52 -20.03 0.99 -2.86
CA HIS A 52 -21.15 0.20 -2.39
C HIS A 52 -20.87 -1.32 -2.40
N LEU A 53 -19.99 -1.82 -3.27
CA LEU A 53 -19.58 -3.23 -3.30
C LEU A 53 -18.70 -3.60 -2.10
N LEU A 54 -17.87 -2.68 -1.63
CA LEU A 54 -17.05 -2.85 -0.42
C LEU A 54 -17.87 -2.64 0.85
N ILE A 55 -18.75 -1.63 0.87
CA ILE A 55 -19.64 -1.33 2.00
C ILE A 55 -20.53 -2.54 2.33
N ARG A 56 -21.11 -3.20 1.31
CA ARG A 56 -21.93 -4.41 1.49
C ARG A 56 -21.17 -5.60 2.07
N ARG A 57 -19.84 -5.61 1.94
CA ARG A 57 -18.95 -6.66 2.47
C ARG A 57 -18.43 -6.35 3.87
N ALA A 58 -18.73 -5.17 4.43
CA ALA A 58 -18.28 -4.81 5.77
C ALA A 58 -18.84 -5.79 6.82
N ILE A 59 -18.01 -6.20 7.78
CA ILE A 59 -18.42 -7.14 8.83
C ILE A 59 -19.51 -6.60 9.77
N ASN A 60 -19.65 -5.27 9.85
CA ASN A 60 -20.68 -4.59 10.63
C ASN A 60 -20.86 -3.12 10.15
N GLU A 61 -21.90 -2.47 10.67
CA GLU A 61 -22.22 -1.07 10.36
C GLU A 61 -21.11 -0.08 10.74
N GLY A 62 -20.35 -0.36 11.81
CA GLY A 62 -19.24 0.49 12.23
C GLY A 62 -18.14 0.55 11.18
N VAL A 63 -17.73 -0.61 10.64
CA VAL A 63 -16.74 -0.71 9.57
C VAL A 63 -17.27 -0.11 8.27
N ALA A 64 -18.53 -0.37 7.92
CA ALA A 64 -19.18 0.26 6.77
C ALA A 64 -19.15 1.80 6.87
N LYS A 65 -19.49 2.33 8.05
CA LYS A 65 -19.51 3.77 8.31
C LYS A 65 -18.13 4.39 8.17
N LYS A 66 -17.06 3.72 8.63
CA LYS A 66 -15.69 4.22 8.43
C LYS A 66 -15.40 4.46 6.94
N LEU A 67 -15.72 3.51 6.06
CA LEU A 67 -15.50 3.67 4.62
C LEU A 67 -16.37 4.80 4.04
N ILE A 68 -17.65 4.86 4.42
CA ILE A 68 -18.59 5.90 3.97
C ILE A 68 -18.09 7.30 4.37
N ASP A 69 -17.62 7.47 5.60
CA ASP A 69 -17.12 8.75 6.09
C ASP A 69 -15.88 9.20 5.31
N ARG A 70 -15.01 8.25 4.95
CA ARG A 70 -13.79 8.53 4.16
C ARG A 70 -14.12 8.87 2.72
N TYR A 71 -15.01 8.11 2.11
CA TYR A 71 -15.53 8.39 0.77
C TYR A 71 -16.11 9.81 0.68
N LYS A 72 -17.02 10.17 1.61
CA LYS A 72 -17.62 11.52 1.66
C LYS A 72 -16.61 12.64 1.88
N TRP A 73 -15.57 12.38 2.67
CA TRP A 73 -14.51 13.35 2.86
C TRP A 73 -13.70 13.56 1.59
N TRP A 74 -13.40 12.50 0.83
CA TRP A 74 -12.75 12.63 -0.47
C TRP A 74 -13.62 13.37 -1.49
N GLU A 75 -14.93 13.07 -1.53
CA GLU A 75 -15.87 13.82 -2.37
C GLU A 75 -15.88 15.31 -2.03
N TRP A 76 -15.78 15.66 -0.74
CA TRP A 76 -15.66 17.05 -0.31
C TRP A 76 -14.31 17.66 -0.70
N TYR A 77 -13.20 16.95 -0.43
CA TYR A 77 -11.83 17.41 -0.66
C TYR A 77 -11.57 17.69 -2.15
N CYS A 78 -12.05 16.81 -3.03
CA CYS A 78 -11.86 16.90 -4.47
C CYS A 78 -12.64 18.05 -5.13
N ARG A 79 -13.68 18.61 -4.50
CA ARG A 79 -14.43 19.76 -5.05
C ARG A 79 -13.57 21.00 -5.26
N GLY A 80 -12.50 21.16 -4.47
CA GLY A 80 -11.58 22.30 -4.57
C GLY A 80 -10.35 22.06 -5.44
N LEU A 81 -10.23 20.87 -6.04
CA LEU A 81 -9.07 20.43 -6.82
C LEU A 81 -9.55 19.88 -8.18
N GLU A 82 -9.46 18.57 -8.36
CA GLU A 82 -10.07 17.83 -9.46
C GLU A 82 -11.09 16.86 -8.88
N ALA A 83 -12.25 16.75 -9.54
CA ALA A 83 -13.32 15.87 -9.11
C ALA A 83 -12.86 14.40 -9.11
N MET A 84 -13.38 13.58 -8.18
CA MET A 84 -13.01 12.16 -8.07
C MET A 84 -13.34 11.36 -9.34
N ASP A 85 -14.36 11.78 -10.09
CA ASP A 85 -14.75 11.19 -11.36
C ASP A 85 -13.86 11.60 -12.55
N ASN A 86 -12.89 12.50 -12.33
CA ASN A 86 -11.88 12.90 -13.32
C ASN A 86 -10.75 11.87 -13.44
N ASN A 87 -11.12 10.60 -13.50
CA ASN A 87 -10.30 9.41 -13.64
C ASN A 87 -11.15 8.46 -14.50
N PRO A 88 -10.69 7.84 -15.61
CA PRO A 88 -9.33 7.45 -15.95
C PRO A 88 -8.41 8.58 -16.47
N ALA A 89 -7.12 8.50 -16.12
CA ALA A 89 -6.07 9.32 -16.71
C ALA A 89 -5.95 9.06 -18.23
N PRO A 90 -5.37 9.99 -19.04
CA PRO A 90 -5.25 9.81 -20.49
C PRO A 90 -4.59 8.48 -20.92
N GLY A 91 -3.58 8.04 -20.16
CA GLY A 91 -2.95 6.73 -20.37
C GLY A 91 -3.90 5.55 -20.14
N ASN A 92 -4.78 5.61 -19.14
CA ASN A 92 -5.77 4.55 -18.91
C ASN A 92 -6.84 4.52 -20.01
N LYS A 93 -7.27 5.70 -20.50
CA LYS A 93 -8.18 5.81 -21.66
C LYS A 93 -7.59 5.18 -22.91
N ALA A 94 -6.33 5.49 -23.23
CA ALA A 94 -5.61 4.86 -24.32
C ALA A 94 -5.34 3.36 -24.09
N GLY A 95 -5.40 2.88 -22.84
CA GLY A 95 -5.33 1.47 -22.46
C GLY A 95 -6.68 0.73 -22.51
N GLY A 96 -7.76 1.40 -22.94
CA GLY A 96 -9.08 0.78 -23.12
C GLY A 96 -10.05 0.93 -21.95
N ILE A 97 -9.72 1.71 -20.91
CA ILE A 97 -10.68 2.05 -19.85
C ILE A 97 -11.44 3.32 -20.23
N THR A 98 -12.74 3.19 -20.51
CA THR A 98 -13.54 4.29 -21.07
C THR A 98 -14.18 5.16 -19.98
N THR A 99 -14.53 4.58 -18.83
CA THR A 99 -15.20 5.29 -17.72
C THR A 99 -14.52 5.10 -16.36
N VAL A 100 -14.78 6.02 -15.44
CA VAL A 100 -14.38 5.88 -14.02
C VAL A 100 -14.95 4.62 -13.39
N PHE A 101 -16.18 4.25 -13.79
CA PHE A 101 -16.89 3.11 -13.24
C PHE A 101 -16.23 1.80 -13.65
N GLU A 102 -15.84 1.64 -14.92
CA GLU A 102 -15.08 0.47 -15.38
C GLU A 102 -13.78 0.30 -14.60
N LYS A 103 -13.05 1.40 -14.40
CA LYS A 103 -11.82 1.39 -13.60
C LYS A 103 -12.09 0.95 -12.17
N SER A 104 -13.10 1.55 -11.54
CA SER A 104 -13.41 1.31 -10.13
C SER A 104 -13.95 -0.10 -9.89
N LEU A 105 -14.80 -0.60 -10.78
CA LEU A 105 -15.28 -1.99 -10.77
C LEU A 105 -14.12 -2.97 -10.91
N GLY A 106 -13.16 -2.69 -11.80
CA GLY A 106 -11.94 -3.48 -11.90
C GLY A 106 -11.07 -3.38 -10.64
N GLY A 107 -10.94 -2.18 -10.06
CA GLY A 107 -10.10 -1.91 -8.89
C GLY A 107 -10.56 -2.65 -7.62
N VAL A 108 -11.87 -2.67 -7.34
CA VAL A 108 -12.41 -3.34 -6.15
C VAL A 108 -12.19 -4.85 -6.14
N THR A 109 -12.01 -5.48 -7.31
CA THR A 109 -11.76 -6.94 -7.39
C THR A 109 -10.41 -7.35 -6.79
N LYS A 110 -9.44 -6.42 -6.67
CA LYS A 110 -8.17 -6.66 -5.97
C LYS A 110 -8.37 -7.05 -4.51
N GLY A 111 -9.47 -6.61 -3.89
CA GLY A 111 -9.82 -6.91 -2.50
C GLY A 111 -10.43 -8.30 -2.28
N GLY A 112 -10.49 -9.16 -3.31
CA GLY A 112 -11.05 -10.51 -3.20
C GLY A 112 -12.55 -10.51 -2.93
N THR A 113 -13.03 -11.56 -2.25
CA THR A 113 -14.45 -11.80 -1.95
C THR A 113 -14.76 -11.89 -0.46
N THR A 114 -13.74 -12.04 0.40
CA THR A 114 -13.88 -12.12 1.86
C THR A 114 -14.48 -10.84 2.48
N PRO A 115 -15.11 -10.92 3.67
CA PRO A 115 -15.66 -9.73 4.35
C PRO A 115 -14.58 -8.68 4.68
N MET A 116 -14.93 -7.39 4.51
CA MET A 116 -14.08 -6.27 4.91
C MET A 116 -14.14 -6.10 6.43
N THR A 117 -13.03 -6.42 7.07
CA THR A 117 -12.89 -6.51 8.53
C THR A 117 -12.63 -5.17 9.20
N ASP A 118 -11.98 -4.23 8.52
CA ASP A 118 -11.75 -2.88 9.05
C ASP A 118 -11.36 -1.87 7.97
N VAL A 119 -11.34 -0.58 8.35
CA VAL A 119 -10.90 0.55 7.54
C VAL A 119 -9.94 1.41 8.38
N PHE A 120 -8.78 1.73 7.81
CA PHE A 120 -7.70 2.49 8.44
C PHE A 120 -7.46 3.83 7.73
N LEU A 121 -6.99 4.83 8.46
CA LEU A 121 -6.51 6.08 7.88
C LEU A 121 -5.12 5.90 7.24
N TYR A 122 -4.71 6.88 6.44
CA TYR A 122 -3.41 6.90 5.79
C TYR A 122 -2.26 6.69 6.79
N GLY A 123 -1.52 5.59 6.64
CA GLY A 123 -0.37 5.25 7.49
C GLY A 123 -0.74 4.83 8.92
N GLU A 124 -2.02 4.63 9.22
CA GLU A 124 -2.44 4.10 10.53
C GLU A 124 -1.99 2.64 10.68
N PRO A 125 -1.42 2.25 11.84
CA PRO A 125 -1.00 0.88 12.08
C PRO A 125 -2.16 -0.12 11.95
N ILE A 126 -2.00 -1.08 11.06
CA ILE A 126 -3.00 -2.12 10.82
C ILE A 126 -2.96 -3.12 11.97
N THR A 127 -4.05 -3.20 12.74
CA THR A 127 -4.15 -4.06 13.93
C THR A 127 -5.11 -5.24 13.74
N THR A 128 -5.87 -5.25 12.64
CA THR A 128 -6.91 -6.24 12.35
C THR A 128 -6.44 -7.24 11.28
N ARG A 129 -6.79 -8.52 11.44
CA ARG A 129 -6.53 -9.59 10.47
C ARG A 129 -7.69 -9.73 9.49
N GLY A 130 -7.42 -10.21 8.27
CA GLY A 130 -8.41 -10.38 7.22
C GLY A 130 -8.28 -9.36 6.10
N PHE A 131 -9.35 -9.15 5.32
CA PHE A 131 -9.37 -8.11 4.31
C PHE A 131 -9.67 -6.76 4.96
N VAL A 132 -8.82 -5.76 4.76
CA VAL A 132 -8.98 -4.40 5.30
C VAL A 132 -8.79 -3.37 4.19
N PHE A 133 -9.30 -2.16 4.42
CA PHE A 133 -9.12 -1.03 3.52
C PHE A 133 -8.27 0.06 4.19
N MET A 134 -7.36 0.68 3.45
CA MET A 134 -6.63 1.86 3.92
C MET A 134 -6.98 3.08 3.08
N ASP A 135 -7.36 4.16 3.75
CA ASP A 135 -7.66 5.44 3.11
C ASP A 135 -6.38 6.09 2.57
N THR A 136 -6.15 5.96 1.26
CA THR A 136 -5.00 6.57 0.58
C THR A 136 -5.41 7.33 -0.68
N PRO A 137 -4.60 8.30 -1.15
CA PRO A 137 -4.75 8.90 -2.47
C PRO A 137 -4.53 7.86 -3.59
N GLY A 138 -4.99 8.13 -4.82
CA GLY A 138 -4.76 7.27 -5.99
C GLY A 138 -3.45 7.55 -6.73
N HIS A 139 -2.47 8.19 -6.08
CA HIS A 139 -1.14 8.45 -6.66
C HIS A 139 -0.14 7.41 -6.13
N ASP A 140 0.35 6.48 -6.97
CA ASP A 140 0.96 5.24 -6.46
C ASP A 140 2.08 5.44 -5.43
N PRO A 141 3.12 6.27 -5.65
CA PRO A 141 4.18 6.47 -4.65
C PRO A 141 3.66 6.94 -3.29
N VAL A 142 2.61 7.77 -3.29
CA VAL A 142 2.01 8.29 -2.05
C VAL A 142 1.12 7.23 -1.43
N SER A 143 0.29 6.56 -2.23
CA SER A 143 -0.58 5.46 -1.77
C SER A 143 0.23 4.37 -1.06
N ILE A 144 1.30 3.91 -1.72
CA ILE A 144 2.16 2.84 -1.21
C ILE A 144 2.93 3.28 0.03
N THR A 145 3.33 4.55 0.12
CA THR A 145 3.92 5.09 1.35
C THR A 145 2.99 4.93 2.55
N GLY A 146 1.68 5.19 2.38
CA GLY A 146 0.66 4.94 3.41
C GLY A 146 0.59 3.46 3.81
N LEU A 147 0.55 2.56 2.83
CA LEU A 147 0.52 1.11 3.07
C LEU A 147 1.74 0.60 3.84
N VAL A 148 2.94 1.03 3.44
CA VAL A 148 4.20 0.71 4.12
C VAL A 148 4.19 1.26 5.54
N ALA A 149 3.76 2.51 5.74
CA ALA A 149 3.67 3.12 7.07
C ALA A 149 2.67 2.40 7.99
N GLY A 150 1.56 1.87 7.44
CA GLY A 150 0.59 1.07 8.18
C GLY A 150 1.04 -0.37 8.49
N GLY A 151 2.18 -0.81 7.93
CA GLY A 151 2.81 -2.09 8.28
C GLY A 151 2.72 -3.19 7.21
N CYS A 152 2.36 -2.87 5.96
CA CYS A 152 2.41 -3.84 4.87
C CYS A 152 3.86 -4.27 4.58
N THR A 153 4.10 -5.58 4.43
CA THR A 153 5.45 -6.15 4.25
C THR A 153 5.71 -6.73 2.86
N VAL A 154 4.69 -6.77 2.00
CA VAL A 154 4.81 -7.07 0.56
C VAL A 154 3.79 -6.19 -0.16
N ILE A 155 4.17 -5.62 -1.30
CA ILE A 155 3.28 -4.82 -2.16
C ILE A 155 3.04 -5.59 -3.45
N CYS A 156 1.77 -5.80 -3.82
CA CYS A 156 1.38 -6.29 -5.14
C CYS A 156 0.91 -5.12 -6.00
N PHE A 157 1.53 -4.92 -7.15
CA PHE A 157 1.31 -3.79 -8.02
C PHE A 157 0.89 -4.27 -9.41
N THR A 158 -0.38 -4.05 -9.76
CA THR A 158 -0.95 -4.44 -11.06
C THR A 158 -0.72 -3.34 -12.09
N THR A 159 -0.21 -3.69 -13.27
CA THR A 159 0.01 -2.71 -14.36
C THR A 159 -0.29 -3.31 -15.73
N GLY A 160 -0.99 -2.54 -16.56
CA GLY A 160 -1.28 -2.88 -17.95
C GLY A 160 -0.53 -2.03 -18.97
N ARG A 161 0.30 -1.10 -18.49
CA ARG A 161 1.07 -0.16 -19.34
C ARG A 161 2.55 -0.11 -18.99
N GLY A 162 3.04 -1.04 -18.18
CA GLY A 162 4.46 -1.17 -17.90
C GLY A 162 5.01 -0.17 -16.89
N SER A 163 4.21 0.25 -15.91
CA SER A 163 4.75 1.03 -14.79
C SER A 163 5.70 0.14 -13.98
N VAL A 164 6.97 0.54 -13.91
CA VAL A 164 8.04 -0.21 -13.25
C VAL A 164 8.23 0.24 -11.80
N PHE A 165 7.14 0.44 -11.07
CA PHE A 165 7.22 0.93 -9.68
C PHE A 165 8.03 -0.03 -8.78
N GLY A 166 8.84 0.54 -7.88
CA GLY A 166 9.54 -0.19 -6.83
C GLY A 166 9.58 0.60 -5.53
N CYS A 167 9.52 -0.10 -4.39
CA CYS A 167 9.57 0.49 -3.06
C CYS A 167 10.70 -0.16 -2.26
N LYS A 168 11.81 0.53 -2.00
CA LYS A 168 12.95 -0.07 -1.27
C LYS A 168 12.62 -0.58 0.14
N PRO A 169 11.75 0.08 0.95
CA PRO A 169 11.36 -0.44 2.26
C PRO A 169 10.67 -1.80 2.23
N VAL A 170 9.97 -2.13 1.13
CA VAL A 170 9.07 -3.29 1.07
C VAL A 170 9.07 -3.88 -0.34
N PRO A 171 9.37 -5.19 -0.51
CA PRO A 171 9.41 -5.81 -1.82
C PRO A 171 8.11 -5.61 -2.58
N SER A 172 8.24 -5.22 -3.85
CA SER A 172 7.11 -4.89 -4.72
C SER A 172 7.05 -5.89 -5.87
N LEU A 173 5.99 -6.70 -5.90
CA LEU A 173 5.66 -7.66 -6.96
C LEU A 173 4.85 -6.95 -8.05
N LYS A 174 5.33 -6.99 -9.29
CA LYS A 174 4.67 -6.37 -10.45
C LYS A 174 3.92 -7.42 -11.25
N LEU A 175 2.62 -7.21 -11.40
CA LEU A 175 1.68 -8.13 -12.02
C LEU A 175 1.21 -7.52 -13.35
N ALA A 176 1.69 -8.08 -14.47
CA ALA A 176 1.33 -7.60 -15.80
C ALA A 176 -0.09 -8.06 -16.16
N THR A 177 -0.96 -7.14 -16.57
CA THR A 177 -2.37 -7.46 -16.88
C THR A 177 -2.55 -8.13 -18.25
N ASN A 178 -1.55 -8.04 -19.13
CA ASN A 178 -1.56 -8.64 -20.45
C ASN A 178 -0.17 -9.18 -20.82
N SER A 179 -0.14 -10.27 -21.62
CA SER A 179 1.11 -10.97 -21.98
C SER A 179 1.98 -10.16 -22.94
N LEU A 180 1.44 -9.15 -23.61
CA LEU A 180 2.22 -8.26 -24.47
C LEU A 180 3.18 -7.44 -23.60
N VAL A 181 2.66 -6.75 -22.58
CA VAL A 181 3.46 -5.97 -21.63
C VAL A 181 4.46 -6.86 -20.90
N TYR A 182 4.03 -8.04 -20.43
CA TYR A 182 4.94 -8.98 -19.77
C TYR A 182 6.14 -9.34 -20.65
N ARG A 183 5.91 -9.71 -21.93
CA ARG A 183 6.99 -10.08 -22.85
C ARG A 183 7.94 -8.93 -23.20
N HIS A 184 7.44 -7.69 -23.24
CA HIS A 184 8.28 -6.52 -23.52
C HIS A 184 9.09 -6.07 -22.32
N LEU A 185 8.59 -6.32 -21.10
CA LEU A 185 9.16 -5.90 -19.83
C LEU A 185 9.41 -7.10 -18.93
N GLU A 186 9.91 -8.19 -19.51
CA GLU A 186 10.08 -9.44 -18.78
C GLU A 186 11.04 -9.25 -17.62
N GLU A 187 12.09 -8.45 -17.77
CA GLU A 187 13.03 -8.14 -16.69
C GLU A 187 12.43 -7.28 -15.56
N ASP A 188 11.28 -6.66 -15.79
CA ASP A 188 10.58 -5.83 -14.79
C ASP A 188 9.36 -6.54 -14.17
N MET A 189 8.66 -7.41 -14.90
CA MET A 189 7.38 -7.97 -14.47
C MET A 189 7.53 -9.33 -13.79
N ASP A 190 7.07 -9.45 -12.54
CA ASP A 190 7.24 -10.69 -11.75
C ASP A 190 6.27 -11.80 -12.21
N ILE A 191 5.03 -11.45 -12.56
CA ILE A 191 4.00 -12.42 -12.99
C ILE A 191 3.25 -11.92 -14.23
N ASN A 192 3.07 -12.82 -15.20
CA ASN A 192 2.18 -12.61 -16.34
C ASN A 192 0.74 -13.03 -16.00
N CYS A 193 -0.16 -12.08 -15.73
CA CYS A 193 -1.59 -12.38 -15.57
C CYS A 193 -2.34 -12.41 -16.91
N GLY A 194 -1.69 -11.99 -18.00
CA GLY A 194 -2.28 -12.00 -19.35
C GLY A 194 -2.61 -13.38 -19.89
N VAL A 195 -1.99 -14.44 -19.34
CA VAL A 195 -2.30 -15.82 -19.68
C VAL A 195 -3.77 -16.20 -19.42
N ILE A 196 -4.48 -15.44 -18.57
CA ILE A 196 -5.93 -15.59 -18.35
C ILE A 196 -6.70 -15.30 -19.64
N LEU A 197 -6.30 -14.27 -20.40
CA LEU A 197 -6.90 -13.96 -21.71
C LEU A 197 -6.58 -15.03 -22.75
N GLU A 198 -5.51 -15.78 -22.54
CA GLU A 198 -5.06 -16.87 -23.40
C GLU A 198 -5.69 -18.22 -23.02
N GLY A 199 -6.55 -18.25 -21.99
CA GLY A 199 -7.34 -19.41 -21.58
C GLY A 199 -6.91 -20.07 -20.28
N ALA A 200 -5.90 -19.55 -19.57
CA ALA A 200 -5.53 -20.06 -18.26
C ALA A 200 -6.65 -19.80 -17.22
N PRO A 201 -7.02 -20.79 -16.38
CA PRO A 201 -8.02 -20.55 -15.35
C PRO A 201 -7.54 -19.54 -14.30
N LEU A 202 -8.39 -18.57 -13.95
CA LEU A 202 -8.06 -17.53 -12.97
C LEU A 202 -7.52 -18.07 -11.64
N PRO A 203 -8.07 -19.15 -11.03
CA PRO A 203 -7.52 -19.70 -9.78
C PRO A 203 -6.09 -20.23 -9.89
N VAL A 204 -5.65 -20.63 -11.09
CA VAL A 204 -4.27 -21.07 -11.33
C VAL A 204 -3.32 -19.90 -11.23
N VAL A 205 -3.66 -18.78 -11.87
CA VAL A 205 -2.86 -17.55 -11.79
C VAL A 205 -2.95 -16.92 -10.40
N GLY A 206 -4.11 -16.94 -9.76
CA GLY A 206 -4.27 -16.51 -8.37
C GLY A 206 -3.39 -17.32 -7.41
N ARG A 207 -3.30 -18.65 -7.60
CA ARG A 207 -2.38 -19.50 -6.85
C ARG A 207 -0.92 -19.12 -7.08
N GLN A 208 -0.53 -18.88 -8.32
CA GLN A 208 0.81 -18.41 -8.64
C GLN A 208 1.15 -17.09 -7.92
N ILE A 209 0.21 -16.13 -7.87
CA ILE A 209 0.39 -14.88 -7.13
C ILE A 209 0.56 -15.15 -5.63
N PHE A 210 -0.28 -15.99 -5.03
CA PHE A 210 -0.17 -16.34 -3.61
C PHE A 210 1.16 -17.00 -3.26
N GLU A 211 1.58 -18.00 -4.05
CA GLU A 211 2.85 -18.69 -3.85
C GLU A 211 4.05 -17.75 -3.98
N GLU A 212 4.00 -16.82 -4.95
CA GLU A 212 5.03 -15.81 -5.13
C GLU A 212 5.08 -14.82 -3.97
N VAL A 213 3.93 -14.37 -3.45
CA VAL A 213 3.86 -13.53 -2.24
C VAL A 213 4.51 -14.22 -1.05
N VAL A 214 4.24 -15.51 -0.84
CA VAL A 214 4.85 -16.30 0.24
C VAL A 214 6.36 -16.45 0.02
N ALA A 215 6.81 -16.72 -1.21
CA ALA A 215 8.22 -16.84 -1.53
C ALA A 215 8.98 -15.53 -1.27
N VAL A 216 8.40 -14.39 -1.66
CA VAL A 216 8.97 -13.05 -1.42
C VAL A 216 8.99 -12.71 0.06
N ALA A 217 7.90 -12.97 0.78
CA ALA A 217 7.87 -12.83 2.24
C ALA A 217 8.92 -13.72 2.93
N SER A 218 9.33 -14.82 2.28
CA SER A 218 10.37 -15.75 2.75
C SER A 218 11.79 -15.38 2.29
N GLY A 219 11.97 -14.26 1.60
CA GLY A 219 13.29 -13.72 1.20
C GLY A 219 13.66 -13.88 -0.26
N LYS A 220 12.77 -14.37 -1.13
CA LYS A 220 12.95 -14.26 -2.58
C LYS A 220 12.92 -12.78 -2.98
N ARG A 221 13.91 -12.32 -3.74
CA ARG A 221 13.96 -10.94 -4.24
C ARG A 221 13.04 -10.76 -5.43
N THR A 222 12.31 -9.65 -5.48
CA THR A 222 11.51 -9.28 -6.65
C THR A 222 12.38 -8.70 -7.76
N LYS A 223 11.86 -8.64 -8.98
CA LYS A 223 12.57 -8.02 -10.11
C LYS A 223 12.92 -6.56 -9.88
N SER A 224 12.11 -5.81 -9.12
CA SER A 224 12.42 -4.40 -8.81
C SER A 224 13.59 -4.29 -7.84
N GLU A 225 13.69 -5.19 -6.87
CA GLU A 225 14.85 -5.26 -5.98
C GLU A 225 16.12 -5.68 -6.72
N LEU A 226 16.02 -6.59 -7.69
CA LEU A 226 17.17 -7.03 -8.50
C LEU A 226 17.68 -5.90 -9.41
N SER A 227 16.77 -5.13 -10.02
CA SER A 227 17.10 -4.00 -10.89
C SER A 227 17.44 -2.70 -10.14
N GLY A 228 17.32 -2.69 -8.80
CA GLY A 228 17.60 -1.50 -7.99
C GLY A 228 16.54 -0.39 -8.10
N VAL A 229 15.34 -0.69 -8.59
CA VAL A 229 14.28 0.29 -8.78
C VAL A 229 13.60 0.61 -7.45
N GLY A 230 13.44 1.90 -7.13
CA GLY A 230 12.79 2.36 -5.90
C GLY A 230 13.71 3.01 -4.86
N GLU A 231 14.99 3.29 -5.19
CA GLU A 231 15.91 4.02 -4.30
C GLU A 231 15.50 5.48 -4.06
N GLU A 232 14.81 6.10 -5.01
CA GLU A 232 14.53 7.55 -5.03
C GLU A 232 13.28 7.94 -4.21
N VAL A 233 12.41 6.99 -3.89
CA VAL A 233 11.10 7.26 -3.24
C VAL A 233 11.26 7.76 -1.79
N LEU A 234 12.44 7.57 -1.18
CA LEU A 234 12.79 8.07 0.15
C LEU A 234 14.06 8.94 0.16
N GLU A 235 14.27 9.82 -0.82
CA GLU A 235 15.40 10.78 -0.75
C GLU A 235 15.16 11.89 0.31
N ALA A 236 15.15 11.50 1.59
CA ALA A 236 15.40 12.40 2.70
C ALA A 236 16.88 12.80 2.63
N ARG A 237 17.18 13.88 1.90
CA ARG A 237 18.46 14.61 1.83
C ARG A 237 19.72 13.74 1.77
N ARG A 238 20.37 13.72 0.61
CA ARG A 238 21.80 13.40 0.48
C ARG A 238 22.60 13.97 1.67
N ARG A 239 23.26 13.07 2.39
CA ARG A 239 24.20 13.39 3.48
C ARG A 239 25.22 14.41 2.95
N ARG A 240 25.32 15.57 3.61
CA ARG A 240 26.54 16.40 3.50
C ARG A 240 27.68 15.63 4.21
N PRO A 241 28.91 15.60 3.67
CA PRO A 241 30.00 14.78 4.23
C PRO A 241 30.42 15.11 5.67
N ASP A 242 30.02 16.25 6.22
CA ASP A 242 30.62 16.79 7.47
C ASP A 242 29.64 16.98 8.65
N ALA A 243 28.48 16.32 8.65
CA ALA A 243 27.54 16.42 9.78
C ALA A 243 27.73 15.27 10.78
N ALA A 244 28.08 15.62 12.02
CA ALA A 244 28.23 14.70 13.16
C ALA A 244 26.99 13.80 13.37
N PRO A 245 27.18 12.56 13.90
CA PRO A 245 26.11 11.58 13.96
C PRO A 245 25.01 12.02 14.92
N VAL A 246 23.79 12.18 14.41
CA VAL A 246 22.59 12.22 15.24
C VAL A 246 22.23 10.76 15.53
N THR A 247 22.51 10.33 16.75
CA THR A 247 22.05 9.05 17.28
C THR A 247 20.53 9.07 17.41
N CYS A 248 19.83 8.25 16.62
CA CYS A 248 18.44 7.91 16.87
C CYS A 248 18.40 7.00 18.11
N ALA A 249 18.15 7.58 19.27
CA ALA A 249 18.03 6.86 20.53
C ALA A 249 16.64 6.21 20.62
N CYS A 250 16.56 4.95 20.21
CA CYS A 250 15.55 4.00 20.68
C CYS A 250 16.25 2.68 21.05
N THR A 251 17.06 2.72 22.11
CA THR A 251 17.52 1.50 22.78
C THR A 251 16.41 0.94 23.64
N ALA A 252 16.05 -0.30 23.35
CA ALA A 252 15.23 -1.17 24.19
C ALA A 252 15.80 -1.29 25.61
N ALA A 253 14.93 -1.33 26.63
CA ALA A 253 15.13 -2.15 27.83
C ALA A 253 13.85 -2.19 28.67
N GLY A 254 13.09 -3.27 28.53
CA GLY A 254 12.26 -3.78 29.61
C GLY A 254 13.03 -4.85 30.40
N ALA A 255 12.98 -4.74 31.74
CA ALA A 255 13.15 -5.79 32.73
C ALA A 255 14.59 -6.28 33.08
N ARG A 256 15.04 -6.00 34.32
CA ARG A 256 15.08 -6.95 35.48
C ARG A 256 16.10 -6.51 36.56
N ARG A 257 15.63 -6.60 37.81
CA ARG A 257 16.30 -7.05 39.05
C ARG A 257 17.57 -6.32 39.54
N GLY A 258 17.42 -5.67 40.70
CA GLY A 258 17.98 -6.21 41.95
C GLY A 258 19.34 -5.70 42.44
N ARG A 259 19.28 -5.15 43.67
CA ARG A 259 20.26 -5.21 44.76
C ARG A 259 21.39 -4.16 44.84
N ASP A 260 21.50 -3.71 46.09
CA ASP A 260 22.66 -3.22 46.83
C ASP A 260 23.09 -1.74 46.66
N GLY A 261 22.79 -0.94 47.70
CA GLY A 261 23.71 0.12 48.15
C GLY A 261 24.97 -0.50 48.79
N PRO A 262 25.89 0.25 49.44
CA PRO A 262 25.68 1.55 50.09
C PRO A 262 26.86 2.56 49.96
N ALA A 263 26.72 3.65 50.72
CA ALA A 263 27.79 4.43 51.38
C ALA A 263 28.66 5.40 50.54
N GLY A 264 28.73 6.64 51.02
CA GLY A 264 29.66 7.64 50.50
C GLY A 264 29.37 9.05 51.02
N SER A 265 29.75 9.28 52.27
CA SER A 265 29.61 10.51 53.05
C SER A 265 30.30 11.77 52.50
N SER A 266 29.94 12.89 53.14
CA SER A 266 30.68 14.17 53.27
C SER A 266 30.39 15.23 52.20
N SER A 267 30.35 16.54 52.47
CA SER A 267 30.16 17.36 53.67
C SER A 267 30.12 18.82 53.17
N ARG A 268 29.28 19.67 53.80
CA ARG A 268 29.41 21.12 54.05
C ARG A 268 29.88 22.03 52.88
N SER A 269 29.23 23.15 52.55
CA SER A 269 29.13 24.31 53.45
C SER A 269 28.16 25.42 52.96
N ARG A 270 27.38 25.91 53.92
CA ARG A 270 26.83 27.27 54.13
C ARG A 270 27.16 28.40 53.12
N ARG A 271 26.12 29.17 52.77
CA ARG A 271 25.88 30.61 53.11
C ARG A 271 24.60 31.07 52.36
N SER A 272 23.46 31.27 53.03
CA SER A 272 23.00 32.47 53.74
C SER A 272 22.82 33.72 52.85
N ARG A 273 21.57 34.06 52.50
CA ARG A 273 20.81 35.32 52.77
C ARG A 273 20.28 35.83 51.42
N SER A 274 19.13 36.47 51.23
CA SER A 274 18.04 36.96 52.09
C SER A 274 16.91 37.41 51.15
N ARG A 275 15.67 37.17 51.58
CA ARG A 275 14.40 37.78 51.11
C ARG A 275 14.40 39.32 51.23
N PRO A 276 13.44 40.08 50.67
CA PRO A 276 11.97 39.91 50.77
C PRO A 276 11.35 38.97 49.75
#